data_AF-A0A847RKP9-F1
#
_entry.id   AF-A0A847RKP9-F1
#
_cell.length_a   1.000
_cell.length_b   1.000
_cell.length_c   1.000
_cell.angle_alpha   90.00
_cell.angle_beta   90.00
_cell.angle_gamma   90.00
#
_symmetry.space_group_name_H-M   'P 1'
#
loop_
_entity.id
_entity.type
_entity.pdbx_description
1 polymer ?
#
loop_
_entity_poly.entity_id
_entity_poly.type
_entity_poly.pdbx_seq_one_letter_code
_entity_poly.pdbx_strand_id
1 'polypeptide(L)'
;MGYFIRRYPPKSSRSWYGYRSALATRSPEMWQAANQHAAYISRRIGIILIPTGIACALFFDSQTDWFWYITVGAVVTGAMYMVGYTEWRLQQIEPESPGEINDNL
;
A
#
# COMPACT_ATOMS: atom_id res chain seq x y z
N MET A 1 -7.90 -2.52 -7.99
CA MET A 1 -8.44 -2.28 -6.63
C MET A 1 -8.39 -0.82 -6.17
N GLY A 2 -7.29 -0.07 -6.36
CA GLY A 2 -7.20 1.33 -5.89
C GLY A 2 -8.29 2.30 -6.37
N TYR A 3 -8.86 2.09 -7.57
CA TYR A 3 -10.00 2.89 -8.06
C TYR A 3 -11.28 2.67 -7.22
N PHE A 4 -11.61 1.42 -6.89
CA PHE A 4 -12.78 1.08 -6.08
C PHE A 4 -12.62 1.56 -4.63
N ILE A 5 -11.44 1.40 -4.04
CA ILE A 5 -11.17 1.83 -2.66
C ILE A 5 -11.21 3.37 -2.57
N ARG A 6 -10.81 4.10 -3.62
CA ARG A 6 -10.97 5.57 -3.66
C ARG A 6 -12.43 6.00 -3.79
N ARG A 7 -13.27 5.24 -4.52
CA ARG A 7 -14.69 5.56 -4.73
C ARG A 7 -15.59 5.13 -3.56
N TYR A 8 -15.19 4.07 -2.85
CA TYR A 8 -15.87 3.49 -1.69
C TYR A 8 -14.85 3.16 -0.59
N PRO A 9 -14.29 4.19 0.07
CA PRO A 9 -13.32 3.98 1.13
C PRO A 9 -13.95 3.14 2.25
N PRO A 10 -13.22 2.17 2.82
CA PRO A 10 -13.72 1.38 3.93
C PRO A 10 -13.95 2.31 5.12
N LYS A 11 -15.21 2.50 5.50
CA LYS A 11 -15.63 3.49 6.51
C LYS A 11 -15.20 3.13 7.94
N SER A 12 -14.79 1.90 8.19
CA SER A 12 -14.42 1.39 9.51
C SER A 12 -13.51 0.18 9.42
N SER A 13 -12.69 -0.04 10.44
CA SER A 13 -11.85 -1.23 10.65
C SER A 13 -12.64 -2.55 10.76
N ARG A 14 -13.96 -2.48 10.95
CA ARG A 14 -14.87 -3.64 10.88
C ARG A 14 -15.21 -4.09 9.45
N SER A 15 -14.79 -3.36 8.43
CA SER A 15 -15.02 -3.71 7.02
C SER A 15 -14.21 -4.94 6.62
N TRP A 16 -14.81 -5.92 5.93
CA TRP A 16 -14.10 -7.13 5.47
C TRP A 16 -12.96 -6.84 4.47
N TYR A 17 -12.93 -5.64 3.88
CA TYR A 17 -11.90 -5.18 2.96
C TYR A 17 -11.19 -3.92 3.48
N GLY A 18 -9.93 -3.75 3.08
CA GLY A 18 -9.10 -2.59 3.42
C GLY A 18 -7.66 -3.00 3.73
N TYR A 19 -6.74 -2.04 3.66
CA TYR A 19 -5.38 -2.20 4.16
C TYR A 19 -5.43 -2.33 5.69
N ARG A 20 -4.89 -3.43 6.20
CA ARG A 20 -4.89 -3.77 7.63
C ARG A 20 -3.45 -3.94 8.11
N SER A 21 -3.07 -3.09 9.05
CA SER A 21 -1.85 -3.22 9.82
C SER A 21 -2.12 -2.85 11.27
N ALA A 22 -1.17 -3.15 12.16
CA ALA A 22 -1.29 -2.80 13.58
C ALA A 22 -1.48 -1.29 13.76
N LEU A 23 -0.69 -0.48 13.04
CA LEU A 23 -0.80 0.99 13.04
C LEU A 23 -2.13 1.46 12.46
N ALA A 24 -2.55 0.90 11.32
CA ALA A 24 -3.81 1.29 10.66
C ALA A 24 -5.06 1.02 11.51
N THR A 25 -4.98 0.12 12.49
CA THR A 25 -6.15 -0.29 13.29
C THR A 25 -6.24 0.43 14.66
N ARG A 26 -5.26 1.28 15.00
CA ARG A 26 -5.21 1.99 16.31
C ARG A 26 -6.32 3.02 16.47
N SER A 27 -6.65 3.76 15.42
CA SER A 27 -7.71 4.78 15.45
C SER A 27 -8.48 4.84 14.13
N PRO A 28 -9.73 5.37 14.12
CA PRO A 28 -10.48 5.58 12.88
C PRO A 28 -9.77 6.51 11.88
N GLU A 29 -9.02 7.49 12.37
CA GLU A 29 -8.22 8.41 11.56
C GLU A 29 -7.08 7.67 10.86
N MET A 30 -6.32 6.86 11.61
CA MET A 30 -5.23 6.02 11.07
C MET A 30 -5.76 5.01 10.06
N TRP A 31 -6.94 4.44 10.32
CA TRP A 31 -7.61 3.55 9.38
C TRP A 31 -7.91 4.22 8.05
N GLN A 32 -8.47 5.43 8.09
CA GLN A 32 -8.80 6.19 6.89
C GLN A 32 -7.53 6.61 6.13
N ALA A 33 -6.52 7.13 6.84
CA ALA A 33 -5.24 7.52 6.26
C ALA A 33 -4.54 6.34 5.58
N ALA A 34 -4.47 5.19 6.24
CA ALA A 34 -3.84 3.98 5.72
C ALA A 34 -4.49 3.53 4.41
N ASN A 35 -5.81 3.44 4.40
CA ASN A 35 -6.57 3.00 3.23
C ASN A 35 -6.50 4.02 2.08
N GLN A 36 -6.44 5.32 2.38
CA GLN A 36 -6.26 6.37 1.38
C GLN A 36 -4.87 6.29 0.73
N HIS A 37 -3.80 6.15 1.52
CA HIS A 37 -2.44 6.00 1.02
C HIS A 37 -2.26 4.70 0.23
N ALA A 38 -2.75 3.59 0.75
CA ALA A 38 -2.78 2.30 0.08
C ALA A 38 -3.52 2.37 -1.28
N ALA A 39 -4.70 3.00 -1.34
CA ALA A 39 -5.45 3.18 -2.58
C ALA A 39 -4.71 4.06 -3.60
N TYR A 40 -4.05 5.11 -3.13
CA TYR A 40 -3.26 6.01 -3.97
C TYR A 40 -2.06 5.31 -4.61
N ILE A 41 -1.27 4.60 -3.81
CA ILE A 41 -0.06 3.91 -4.29
C ILE A 41 -0.43 2.71 -5.17
N SER A 42 -1.43 1.90 -4.77
CA SER A 42 -1.88 0.77 -5.60
C SER A 42 -2.38 1.20 -6.98
N ARG A 43 -3.00 2.40 -7.10
CA ARG A 43 -3.37 2.95 -8.41
C ARG A 43 -2.14 3.28 -9.26
N ARG A 44 -1.11 3.90 -8.67
CA ARG A 44 0.14 4.24 -9.38
C ARG A 44 0.88 2.98 -9.83
N ILE A 45 0.99 1.99 -8.96
CA ILE A 45 1.58 0.69 -9.29
C ILE A 45 0.81 0.04 -10.45
N GLY A 46 -0.53 0.03 -10.40
CA GLY A 46 -1.34 -0.51 -11.50
C GLY A 46 -1.11 0.19 -12.83
N ILE A 47 -0.98 1.52 -12.83
CA ILE A 47 -0.67 2.31 -14.04
C ILE A 47 0.69 1.95 -14.63
N ILE A 48 1.64 1.48 -13.83
CA ILE A 48 2.97 1.04 -14.28
C ILE A 48 2.92 -0.43 -14.72
N LEU A 49 2.31 -1.31 -13.93
CA LEU A 49 2.29 -2.75 -14.20
C LEU A 49 1.50 -3.13 -15.45
N ILE A 50 0.41 -2.41 -15.77
CA ILE A 50 -0.37 -2.67 -16.98
C ILE A 50 0.47 -2.51 -18.25
N PRO A 51 1.11 -1.35 -18.53
CA PRO A 51 1.96 -1.20 -19.69
C PRO A 51 3.19 -2.10 -19.65
N THR A 52 3.76 -2.39 -18.47
CA THR A 52 4.83 -3.39 -18.35
C THR A 52 4.37 -4.77 -18.82
N GLY A 53 3.18 -5.22 -18.39
CA GLY A 53 2.62 -6.50 -18.84
C GLY A 53 2.35 -6.54 -20.35
N ILE A 54 1.83 -5.45 -20.92
CA ILE A 54 1.62 -5.34 -22.37
C ILE A 54 2.96 -5.39 -23.11
N ALA A 55 3.98 -4.67 -22.65
CA ALA A 55 5.31 -4.72 -23.24
C ALA A 55 5.88 -6.15 -23.17
N CYS A 56 5.81 -6.82 -22.02
CA CYS A 56 6.26 -8.21 -21.90
C CYS A 56 5.54 -9.15 -22.88
N ALA A 57 4.23 -8.98 -23.06
CA ALA A 57 3.46 -9.80 -24.02
C ALA A 57 3.86 -9.59 -25.49
N LEU A 58 4.39 -8.41 -25.84
CA LEU A 58 4.85 -8.10 -27.19
C LEU A 58 6.29 -8.52 -27.46
N PHE A 59 7.14 -8.54 -26.42
CA PHE A 59 8.58 -8.83 -26.54
C PHE A 59 8.95 -10.29 -26.25
N PHE A 60 8.10 -11.05 -25.54
CA PHE A 60 8.39 -12.42 -25.16
C PHE A 60 7.38 -13.39 -25.77
N ASP A 61 7.87 -14.26 -26.67
CA ASP A 61 7.06 -15.33 -27.28
C ASP A 61 6.85 -16.53 -26.35
N SER A 62 7.63 -16.63 -25.26
CA SER A 62 7.55 -17.70 -24.28
C SER A 62 7.87 -17.23 -22.85
N GLN A 63 7.42 -18.00 -21.85
CA GLN A 63 7.60 -17.69 -20.43
C GLN A 63 9.02 -18.04 -19.96
N THR A 64 10.01 -17.27 -20.43
CA THR A 64 11.41 -17.39 -20.02
C THR A 64 11.64 -16.93 -18.58
N ASP A 65 12.79 -17.26 -17.99
CA ASP A 65 13.17 -16.78 -16.65
C ASP A 65 13.15 -15.24 -16.57
N TRP A 66 13.58 -14.56 -17.64
CA TRP A 66 13.51 -13.10 -17.73
C TRP A 66 12.08 -12.56 -17.68
N PHE A 67 11.14 -13.22 -18.36
CA PHE A 67 9.73 -12.88 -18.28
C PHE A 67 9.22 -12.97 -16.83
N TRP A 68 9.59 -14.04 -16.12
CA TRP A 68 9.22 -14.22 -14.72
C TRP A 68 9.84 -13.17 -13.79
N TYR A 69 11.13 -12.87 -13.94
CA TYR A 69 11.80 -11.86 -13.12
C TYR A 69 11.18 -10.47 -13.31
N ILE A 70 10.85 -10.08 -14.54
CA ILE A 70 10.25 -8.78 -14.81
C ILE A 70 8.81 -8.72 -14.27
N THR A 71 7.98 -9.71 -14.58
CA THR A 71 6.56 -9.68 -14.22
C THR A 71 6.33 -9.89 -12.73
N VAL A 72 6.84 -10.99 -12.17
CA VAL A 72 6.68 -11.32 -10.75
C VAL A 72 7.50 -10.37 -9.88
N GLY A 73 8.74 -10.07 -10.28
CA GLY A 73 9.59 -9.14 -9.54
C GLY A 73 8.97 -7.74 -9.44
N ALA A 74 8.36 -7.24 -10.52
CA ALA A 74 7.67 -5.94 -10.48
C ALA A 74 6.44 -5.96 -9.56
N VAL A 75 5.67 -7.06 -9.54
CA VAL A 75 4.52 -7.21 -8.64
C VAL A 75 4.96 -7.25 -7.18
N VAL A 76 5.97 -8.07 -6.84
CA VAL A 76 6.49 -8.20 -5.48
C VAL A 76 7.06 -6.87 -4.99
N THR A 77 7.88 -6.22 -5.82
CA THR A 77 8.47 -4.92 -5.49
C THR A 77 7.40 -3.86 -5.29
N GLY A 78 6.38 -3.83 -6.16
CA GLY A 78 5.24 -2.93 -6.00
C GLY A 78 4.47 -3.16 -4.70
N ALA A 79 4.22 -4.43 -4.35
CA ALA A 79 3.55 -4.78 -3.10
C ALA A 79 4.37 -4.36 -1.87
N MET A 80 5.67 -4.64 -1.86
CA MET A 80 6.58 -4.23 -0.78
C MET A 80 6.64 -2.70 -0.65
N TYR A 81 6.75 -1.99 -1.78
CA TYR A 81 6.76 -0.53 -1.80
C TYR A 81 5.45 0.05 -1.25
N MET A 82 4.30 -0.50 -1.64
CA MET A 82 3.01 -0.06 -1.14
C MET A 82 2.89 -0.22 0.38
N VAL A 83 3.30 -1.36 0.92
CA VAL A 83 3.28 -1.63 2.36
C VAL A 83 4.22 -0.68 3.09
N GLY A 84 5.50 -0.63 2.67
CA GLY A 84 6.52 0.20 3.33
C GLY A 84 6.17 1.69 3.30
N TYR A 85 5.71 2.21 2.16
CA TYR A 85 5.28 3.59 2.06
C TYR A 85 4.07 3.90 2.94
N THR A 86 3.08 3.00 2.97
CA THR A 86 1.87 3.21 3.78
C THR A 86 2.21 3.24 5.27
N GLU A 87 2.99 2.27 5.76
CA GLU A 87 3.44 2.24 7.16
C GLU A 87 4.31 3.44 7.52
N TRP A 88 5.26 3.82 6.66
CA TRP A 88 6.10 5.01 6.87
C TRP A 88 5.27 6.30 7.00
N ARG A 89 4.18 6.42 6.22
CA ARG A 89 3.26 7.57 6.34
C ARG A 89 2.43 7.52 7.61
N LEU A 90 2.02 6.34 8.06
CA LEU A 90 1.26 6.19 9.30
C LEU A 90 2.10 6.58 10.53
N GLN A 91 3.38 6.20 10.56
CA GLN A 91 4.30 6.58 11.65
C GLN A 91 4.46 8.10 11.81
N GLN A 92 4.29 8.88 10.73
CA GLN A 92 4.34 10.35 10.79
C GLN A 92 3.03 10.99 11.26
N ILE A 93 1.92 10.26 11.15
CA ILE A 93 0.57 10.73 11.55
C ILE A 93 0.31 10.38 13.01
N GLU A 94 0.87 9.27 13.49
CA GLU A 94 0.84 8.93 14.90
C GLU A 94 1.50 10.07 15.70
N PRO A 95 0.73 10.83 16.51
CA PRO A 95 1.34 11.78 17.41
C PRO A 95 2.26 10.99 18.34
N GLU A 96 3.49 11.45 18.54
CA GLU A 96 4.37 10.92 19.59
C GLU A 96 3.52 10.72 20.85
N SER A 97 3.35 9.48 21.30
CA SER A 97 2.69 9.28 22.58
C SER A 97 3.53 10.00 23.64
N PRO A 98 2.89 10.71 24.59
CA PRO A 98 3.57 11.52 25.60
C PRO A 98 4.45 10.63 26.47
N GLY A 99 5.72 10.52 26.09
CA GLY A 99 6.77 9.75 26.75
C GLY A 99 7.80 10.63 27.45
N GLU A 100 7.51 11.92 27.63
CA GLU A 100 8.21 12.81 28.57
C GLU A 100 7.18 13.46 29.49
N ILE A 101 6.62 12.67 30.41
CA ILE A 101 6.27 13.24 31.71
C ILE A 101 7.62 13.40 32.41
N ASN A 102 7.97 14.66 32.65
CA ASN A 102 9.17 15.08 33.33
C ASN A 102 9.12 14.54 34.78
N ASP A 103 9.70 13.35 35.02
CA ASP A 103 9.89 12.75 36.34
C ASP A 103 11.01 13.45 37.13
N ASN A 104 10.98 14.78 37.15
CA ASN A 104 11.79 15.61 38.03
C ASN A 104 10.84 16.47 38.89
N LEU A 105 10.14 15.80 39.79
CA LEU A 105 9.68 16.36 41.07
C LEU A 105 10.60 15.84 42.18
#